data_AF-A0AAD4BTN8-F1
#
_entry.id   AF-A0AAD4BTN8-F1
#
_cell.length_a   1.000
_cell.length_b   1.000
_cell.length_c   1.000
_cell.angle_alpha   90.00
_cell.angle_beta   90.00
_cell.angle_gamma   90.00
#
_symmetry.space_group_name_H-M   'P 1'
#
loop_
_entity.id
_entity.type
_entity.pdbx_description
1 polymer ?
#
loop_
_entity_poly.entity_id
_entity_poly.type
_entity_poly.pdbx_seq_one_letter_code
_entity_poly.pdbx_strand_id
1 'polypeptide(L)'
;MPVLCEFDTQIIRPSANPQPDTWATVCFPRQLVARPRLPHGIRYLDVDKNANIRIKSTLPYFTNTWVDCHVSTWDDTTLYRGIDGIFVLTPADLDFLTGEHVRDSQARKQLSPSAVRVNFERPFVTPPKVVVFLNHIDLDKNYNWRLSVSASDIDKNGFTLHIETWGNTVLYAARACWIAYPEDREHIFSTSVNTMDLEPGSVTKPQHKHSRDITFDTVGFWKDPSVFVALNFLDVDCKANLRIDSYVDGVTKTGLVCHIDSWDDTVLYAAGVSIIAFI
;
A
#
# COMPACT_ATOMS: atom_id res chain seq x y z
N MET A 1 -18.75 9.47 -3.22
CA MET A 1 -18.53 8.01 -3.15
C MET A 1 -17.22 7.71 -3.84
N PRO A 2 -16.27 7.09 -3.11
CA PRO A 2 -14.97 6.75 -3.65
C PRO A 2 -15.08 5.79 -4.85
N VAL A 3 -14.03 5.70 -5.64
CA VAL A 3 -13.93 4.77 -6.77
C VAL A 3 -12.56 4.09 -6.71
N LEU A 4 -12.50 2.80 -7.06
CA LEU A 4 -11.24 2.08 -7.18
C LEU A 4 -10.75 2.12 -8.63
N CYS A 5 -9.47 2.43 -8.80
CA CYS A 5 -8.75 2.20 -10.05
C CYS A 5 -7.47 1.42 -9.74
N GLU A 6 -6.89 0.77 -10.75
CA GLU A 6 -5.60 0.12 -10.64
C GLU A 6 -4.78 0.33 -11.90
N PHE A 7 -3.46 0.24 -11.76
CA PHE A 7 -2.53 0.22 -12.88
C PHE A 7 -1.57 -0.95 -12.73
N ASP A 8 -1.58 -1.83 -13.73
CA ASP A 8 -0.62 -2.92 -13.88
C ASP A 8 0.36 -2.59 -15.00
N THR A 9 1.64 -2.54 -14.67
CA THR A 9 2.74 -2.35 -15.63
C THR A 9 2.69 -3.31 -16.82
N GLN A 10 2.10 -4.51 -16.67
CA GLN A 10 1.97 -5.48 -17.75
C GLN A 10 1.00 -5.09 -18.87
N ILE A 11 0.13 -4.12 -18.63
CA ILE A 11 -0.74 -3.56 -19.68
C ILE A 11 0.10 -2.81 -20.73
N ILE A 12 1.26 -2.29 -20.34
CA ILE A 12 2.15 -1.50 -21.21
C ILE A 12 3.28 -2.35 -21.78
N ARG A 13 3.83 -3.29 -20.99
CA ARG A 13 4.97 -4.11 -21.40
C ARG A 13 4.97 -5.50 -20.75
N PRO A 14 5.43 -6.55 -21.46
CA PRO A 14 5.61 -7.85 -20.83
C PRO A 14 6.74 -7.81 -19.78
N SER A 15 6.71 -8.72 -18.81
CA SER A 15 7.76 -8.84 -17.79
C SER A 15 9.15 -9.10 -18.38
N ALA A 16 9.24 -9.76 -19.53
CA ALA A 16 10.49 -10.03 -20.23
C ALA A 16 11.17 -8.80 -20.85
N ASN A 17 10.52 -7.62 -20.84
CA ASN A 17 11.07 -6.37 -21.36
C ASN A 17 10.93 -5.24 -20.32
N PRO A 18 11.62 -5.33 -19.17
CA PRO A 18 11.47 -4.36 -18.09
C PRO A 18 11.94 -2.97 -18.50
N GLN A 19 11.26 -1.94 -17.97
CA GLN A 19 11.58 -0.53 -18.19
C GLN A 19 11.62 0.19 -16.85
N PRO A 20 12.59 1.11 -16.63
CA PRO A 20 12.68 1.84 -15.37
C PRO A 20 11.43 2.64 -15.04
N ASP A 21 10.88 3.39 -15.99
CA ASP A 21 9.60 4.09 -15.80
C ASP A 21 8.53 3.44 -16.68
N THR A 22 7.48 2.92 -16.05
CA THR A 22 6.33 2.34 -16.74
C THR A 22 5.08 3.06 -16.26
N TRP A 23 4.30 3.61 -17.20
CA TRP A 23 3.15 4.43 -16.84
C TRP A 23 2.04 4.33 -17.87
N ALA A 24 0.82 4.65 -17.44
CA ALA A 24 -0.35 4.76 -18.29
C ALA A 24 -1.33 5.81 -17.77
N THR A 25 -2.12 6.37 -18.68
CA THR A 25 -3.31 7.14 -18.31
C THR A 25 -4.43 6.18 -17.90
N VAL A 26 -4.87 6.27 -16.65
CA VAL A 26 -5.98 5.52 -16.07
C VAL A 26 -7.21 6.42 -16.03
N CYS A 27 -8.24 6.06 -16.79
CA CYS A 27 -9.52 6.77 -16.78
C CYS A 27 -10.34 6.40 -15.54
N PHE A 28 -10.94 7.40 -14.91
CA PHE A 28 -11.91 7.15 -13.85
C PHE A 28 -13.19 6.54 -14.45
N PRO A 29 -13.83 5.55 -13.78
CA PRO A 29 -15.08 4.93 -14.23
C PRO A 29 -16.24 5.89 -14.48
N ARG A 30 -16.13 7.13 -13.97
CA ARG A 30 -17.08 8.22 -14.22
C ARG A 30 -16.36 9.56 -14.18
N GLN A 31 -16.91 10.54 -14.88
CA GLN A 31 -16.48 11.93 -14.74
C GLN A 31 -16.80 12.45 -13.34
N LEU A 32 -15.80 13.03 -12.69
CA LEU A 32 -15.94 13.67 -11.40
C LEU A 32 -16.27 15.16 -11.56
N VAL A 33 -16.98 15.73 -10.60
CA VAL A 33 -17.41 17.14 -10.64
C VAL A 33 -16.28 18.14 -10.39
N ALA A 34 -15.17 17.68 -9.79
CA ALA A 34 -13.96 18.46 -9.56
C ALA A 34 -12.76 17.51 -9.35
N ARG A 35 -11.57 18.07 -9.17
CA ARG A 35 -10.31 17.34 -9.01
C ARG A 35 -10.33 16.44 -7.76
N PRO A 36 -10.09 15.13 -7.87
CA PRO A 36 -10.14 14.19 -6.75
C PRO A 36 -8.90 14.26 -5.85
N ARG A 37 -8.96 13.56 -4.72
CA ARG A 37 -7.77 13.14 -3.95
C ARG A 37 -7.47 11.68 -4.29
N LEU A 38 -6.21 11.33 -4.43
CA LEU A 38 -5.77 10.05 -4.98
C LEU A 38 -4.74 9.34 -4.07
N PRO A 39 -5.11 9.00 -2.81
CA PRO A 39 -4.31 8.06 -2.03
C PRO A 39 -4.16 6.74 -2.80
N HIS A 40 -2.94 6.22 -2.87
CA HIS A 40 -2.58 5.08 -3.69
C HIS A 40 -1.46 4.27 -3.05
N GLY A 41 -1.37 2.99 -3.40
CA GLY A 41 -0.40 2.09 -2.80
C GLY A 41 -0.14 0.85 -3.65
N ILE A 42 1.04 0.28 -3.45
CA ILE A 42 1.53 -0.88 -4.20
C ILE A 42 0.98 -2.15 -3.57
N ARG A 43 0.45 -3.06 -4.39
CA ARG A 43 -0.03 -4.39 -3.94
C ARG A 43 0.72 -5.58 -4.54
N TYR A 44 1.39 -5.37 -5.67
CA TYR A 44 2.16 -6.40 -6.37
C TYR A 44 3.56 -5.88 -6.68
N LEU A 45 4.57 -6.70 -6.43
CA LEU A 45 5.95 -6.45 -6.83
C LEU A 45 6.63 -7.74 -7.32
N ASP A 46 7.34 -7.65 -8.45
CA ASP A 46 8.36 -8.60 -8.91
C ASP A 46 9.60 -7.81 -9.32
N VAL A 47 10.62 -7.83 -8.46
CA VAL A 47 11.80 -6.94 -8.56
C VAL A 47 13.08 -7.76 -8.45
N ASP A 48 13.99 -7.54 -9.39
CA ASP A 48 15.29 -8.22 -9.40
C ASP A 48 16.13 -7.88 -8.16
N LYS A 49 16.79 -8.90 -7.59
CA LYS A 49 17.61 -8.77 -6.38
C LYS A 49 19.00 -8.16 -6.58
N ASN A 50 19.49 -8.05 -7.81
CA ASN A 50 20.91 -7.75 -8.06
C ASN A 50 21.24 -6.26 -7.87
N ALA A 51 20.22 -5.43 -7.66
CA ALA A 51 20.26 -4.02 -7.31
C ALA A 51 19.42 -3.76 -6.04
N ASN A 52 19.53 -2.56 -5.47
CA ASN A 52 18.66 -2.18 -4.35
C ASN A 52 17.19 -2.23 -4.79
N ILE A 53 16.29 -2.47 -3.83
CA ILE A 53 14.86 -2.47 -4.10
C ILE A 53 14.37 -1.03 -4.10
N ARG A 54 14.36 -0.42 -5.28
CA ARG A 54 14.02 0.98 -5.54
C ARG A 54 12.77 1.08 -6.41
N ILE A 55 11.61 1.23 -5.79
CA ILE A 55 10.33 1.35 -6.50
C ILE A 55 9.53 2.49 -5.91
N LYS A 56 8.90 3.29 -6.75
CA LYS A 56 7.89 4.26 -6.34
C LYS A 56 6.70 4.23 -7.29
N SER A 57 5.52 4.38 -6.72
CA SER A 57 4.34 4.77 -7.46
C SER A 57 4.18 6.29 -7.35
N THR A 58 3.81 6.95 -8.46
CA THR A 58 3.53 8.39 -8.47
C THR A 58 2.38 8.72 -9.41
N LEU A 59 1.58 9.72 -9.02
CA LEU A 59 0.44 10.23 -9.77
C LEU A 59 0.64 11.71 -10.16
N PRO A 60 1.60 12.03 -11.06
CA PRO A 60 2.04 13.41 -11.28
C PRO A 60 1.00 14.30 -11.96
N TYR A 61 0.18 13.72 -12.84
CA TYR A 61 -0.79 14.46 -13.64
C TYR A 61 -2.15 13.80 -13.57
N PHE A 62 -3.18 14.59 -13.26
CA PHE A 62 -4.55 14.10 -13.20
C PHE A 62 -5.55 15.23 -13.35
N THR A 63 -6.73 14.86 -13.83
CA THR A 63 -7.88 15.73 -14.00
C THR A 63 -9.04 15.21 -13.15
N ASN A 64 -10.27 15.60 -13.49
CA ASN A 64 -11.50 15.02 -12.95
C ASN A 64 -12.00 13.79 -13.74
N THR A 65 -11.27 13.34 -14.76
CA THR A 65 -11.64 12.17 -15.58
C THR A 65 -10.54 11.11 -15.69
N TRP A 66 -9.29 11.44 -15.39
CA TRP A 66 -8.17 10.51 -15.51
C TRP A 66 -6.98 10.89 -14.61
N VAL A 67 -6.05 9.95 -14.45
CA VAL A 67 -4.73 10.12 -13.80
C VAL A 67 -3.65 9.37 -14.57
N ASP A 68 -2.48 9.97 -14.75
CA ASP A 68 -1.26 9.25 -15.17
C ASP A 68 -0.69 8.54 -13.95
N CYS A 69 -0.71 7.21 -13.98
CA CYS A 69 -0.12 6.38 -12.95
C CYS A 69 1.23 5.86 -13.42
N HIS A 70 2.28 6.18 -12.67
CA HIS A 70 3.63 5.70 -12.90
C HIS A 70 4.00 4.70 -11.81
N VAL A 71 4.55 3.56 -12.22
CA VAL A 71 5.28 2.64 -11.34
C VAL A 71 6.70 2.57 -11.86
N SER A 72 7.62 3.21 -11.13
CA SER A 72 8.97 3.49 -11.60
C SER A 72 10.04 2.95 -10.66
N THR A 73 11.16 2.53 -11.25
CA THR A 73 12.44 2.27 -10.60
C THR A 73 13.50 3.27 -11.08
N TRP A 74 14.64 3.29 -10.42
CA TRP A 74 15.79 4.09 -10.83
C TRP A 74 17.10 3.33 -10.59
N ASP A 75 18.20 3.92 -11.08
CA ASP A 75 19.53 3.31 -11.15
C ASP A 75 19.52 1.95 -11.87
N ASP A 76 20.03 0.91 -11.22
CA ASP A 76 20.20 -0.44 -11.75
C ASP A 76 19.04 -1.39 -11.39
N THR A 77 17.98 -0.88 -10.77
CA THR A 77 16.85 -1.69 -10.31
C THR A 77 15.93 -2.12 -11.45
N THR A 78 15.75 -3.42 -11.59
CA THR A 78 14.85 -4.02 -12.60
C THR A 78 13.52 -4.42 -11.98
N LEU A 79 12.42 -3.83 -12.48
CA LEU A 79 11.04 -4.21 -12.12
C LEU A 79 10.40 -5.03 -13.24
N TYR A 80 10.15 -6.31 -12.98
CA TYR A 80 9.45 -7.20 -13.91
C TYR A 80 7.96 -6.90 -13.98
N ARG A 81 7.31 -6.67 -12.84
CA ARG A 81 5.91 -6.23 -12.75
C ARG A 81 5.64 -5.52 -11.44
N GLY A 82 4.84 -4.46 -11.49
CA GLY A 82 4.24 -3.81 -10.33
C GLY A 82 2.76 -3.50 -10.59
N ILE A 83 1.97 -3.52 -9.51
CA ILE A 83 0.57 -3.09 -9.55
C ILE A 83 0.33 -2.07 -8.43
N ASP A 84 -0.22 -0.93 -8.82
CA ASP A 84 -0.66 0.15 -7.93
C ASP A 84 -2.19 0.23 -7.89
N GLY A 85 -2.75 0.27 -6.69
CA GLY A 85 -4.16 0.58 -6.46
C GLY A 85 -4.34 2.05 -6.15
N ILE A 86 -5.40 2.66 -6.68
CA ILE A 86 -5.73 4.08 -6.50
C ILE A 86 -7.12 4.18 -5.89
N PHE A 87 -7.19 4.72 -4.67
CA PHE A 87 -8.44 4.99 -3.98
C PHE A 87 -8.91 6.42 -4.30
N VAL A 88 -9.76 6.55 -5.32
CA VAL A 88 -10.19 7.84 -5.86
C VAL A 88 -11.27 8.45 -4.96
N LEU A 89 -10.90 9.43 -4.15
CA LEU A 89 -11.82 10.20 -3.33
C LEU A 89 -12.40 11.37 -4.13
N THR A 90 -13.72 11.45 -4.20
CA THR A 90 -14.38 12.57 -4.87
C THR A 90 -14.29 13.83 -4.00
N PRO A 91 -14.37 15.03 -4.61
CA PRO A 91 -14.38 16.29 -3.86
C PRO A 91 -15.48 16.39 -2.80
N ALA A 92 -16.58 15.64 -2.97
CA ALA A 92 -17.69 15.59 -2.03
C ALA A 92 -17.46 14.67 -0.83
N ASP A 93 -16.43 13.81 -0.86
CA ASP A 93 -16.07 12.91 0.24
C ASP A 93 -15.25 13.68 1.30
N LEU A 94 -15.86 14.77 1.82
CA LEU A 94 -15.23 15.76 2.71
C LEU A 94 -14.92 15.22 4.11
N ASP A 95 -15.41 14.04 4.46
CA ASP A 95 -15.15 13.42 5.75
C ASP A 95 -13.84 12.62 5.76
N PHE A 96 -13.28 12.30 4.59
CA PHE A 96 -11.95 11.72 4.49
C PHE A 96 -10.88 12.80 4.62
N LEU A 97 -9.77 12.43 5.25
CA LEU A 97 -8.48 13.11 5.19
C LEU A 97 -7.44 12.16 4.63
N THR A 98 -6.46 12.72 3.92
CA THR A 98 -5.41 11.92 3.27
C THR A 98 -4.11 12.68 3.27
N GLY A 99 -3.00 11.95 3.19
CA GLY A 99 -1.70 12.55 2.96
C GLY A 99 -0.62 11.50 2.76
N GLU A 100 0.62 11.96 2.72
CA GLU A 100 1.79 11.12 2.60
C GLU A 100 2.93 11.66 3.45
N HIS A 101 3.84 10.79 3.85
CA HIS A 101 5.06 11.16 4.54
C HIS A 101 6.22 10.32 4.00
N VAL A 102 7.36 10.97 3.79
CA VAL A 102 8.59 10.31 3.37
C VAL A 102 9.54 10.25 4.56
N ARG A 103 10.06 9.05 4.81
CA ARG A 103 11.24 8.84 5.65
C ARG A 103 12.43 8.57 4.74
N ASP A 104 13.36 9.51 4.69
CA ASP A 104 14.57 9.43 3.89
C ASP A 104 15.75 10.05 4.65
N SER A 105 16.95 9.94 4.08
CA SER A 105 18.18 10.49 4.68
C SER A 105 18.37 11.99 4.43
N GLN A 106 17.58 12.60 3.54
CA GLN A 106 17.76 13.95 2.99
C GLN A 106 19.24 14.28 2.71
N ALA A 107 19.60 15.57 2.63
CA ALA A 107 21.01 16.00 2.61
C ALA A 107 21.75 15.79 3.95
N ARG A 108 21.15 15.14 4.95
CA ARG A 108 21.61 15.09 6.35
C ARG A 108 22.47 13.87 6.70
N LYS A 109 22.74 12.97 5.74
CA LYS A 109 23.52 11.72 5.93
C LYS A 109 22.92 10.74 6.95
N GLN A 110 21.72 10.99 7.48
CA GLN A 110 21.01 10.12 8.43
C GLN A 110 19.50 10.17 8.14
N LEU A 111 18.83 9.02 8.24
CA LEU A 111 17.37 8.90 8.12
C LEU A 111 16.65 9.83 9.11
N SER A 112 15.56 10.45 8.64
CA SER A 112 14.60 11.09 9.54
C SER A 112 14.02 10.09 10.56
N PRO A 113 13.46 10.59 11.68
CA PRO A 113 12.89 9.73 12.72
C PRO A 113 11.92 8.68 12.16
N SER A 114 11.93 7.48 12.74
CA SER A 114 11.02 6.41 12.32
C SER A 114 9.56 6.65 12.69
N ALA A 115 9.31 7.59 13.60
CA ALA A 115 7.97 7.99 14.03
C ALA A 115 7.79 9.51 13.87
N VAL A 116 6.65 9.93 13.32
CA VAL A 116 6.31 11.34 13.16
C VAL A 116 4.85 11.58 13.52
N ARG A 117 4.57 12.69 14.19
CA ARG A 117 3.19 13.13 14.40
C ARG A 117 2.63 13.74 13.12
N VAL A 118 1.54 13.18 12.61
CA VAL A 118 0.75 13.75 11.52
C VAL A 118 -0.45 14.46 12.13
N ASN A 119 -0.53 15.77 11.92
CA ASN A 119 -1.69 16.56 12.33
C ASN A 119 -2.69 16.62 11.17
N PHE A 120 -3.96 16.39 11.48
CA PHE A 120 -5.04 16.55 10.53
C PHE A 120 -5.26 18.03 10.18
N GLU A 121 -5.56 18.31 8.91
CA GLU A 121 -5.90 19.68 8.46
C GLU A 121 -7.17 20.23 9.12
N ARG A 122 -8.02 19.34 9.64
CA ARG A 122 -9.17 19.65 10.49
C ARG A 122 -9.36 18.52 11.51
N PRO A 123 -9.78 18.81 12.74
CA PRO A 123 -10.05 17.76 13.71
C PRO A 123 -11.32 16.99 13.34
N PHE A 124 -11.36 15.70 13.69
CA PHE A 124 -12.56 14.88 13.71
C PHE A 124 -13.39 15.14 14.99
N VAL A 125 -14.61 14.61 15.04
CA VAL A 125 -15.46 14.68 16.24
C VAL A 125 -14.95 13.71 17.31
N THR A 126 -14.67 12.47 16.90
CA THR A 126 -14.04 11.39 17.67
C THR A 126 -12.76 10.93 16.96
N PRO A 127 -11.84 10.19 17.62
CA PRO A 127 -10.71 9.59 16.93
C PRO A 127 -11.16 8.81 15.68
N PRO A 128 -10.60 9.11 14.48
CA PRO A 128 -10.99 8.45 13.24
C PRO A 128 -10.42 7.04 13.13
N LYS A 129 -10.86 6.26 12.13
CA LYS A 129 -10.03 5.16 11.60
C LYS A 129 -8.90 5.75 10.77
N VAL A 130 -7.69 5.21 10.91
CA VAL A 130 -6.52 5.59 10.10
C VAL A 130 -5.93 4.34 9.46
N VAL A 131 -5.77 4.40 8.14
CA VAL A 131 -5.22 3.32 7.31
C VAL A 131 -3.93 3.84 6.67
N VAL A 132 -2.85 3.05 6.70
CA VAL A 132 -1.52 3.45 6.24
C VAL A 132 -0.92 2.36 5.36
N PHE A 133 -0.33 2.74 4.23
CA PHE A 133 0.22 1.80 3.24
C PHE A 133 1.39 2.41 2.46
N LEU A 134 2.17 1.55 1.80
CA LEU A 134 3.39 1.89 1.07
C LEU A 134 3.11 2.26 -0.39
N ASN A 135 3.78 3.32 -0.86
CA ASN A 135 3.88 3.66 -2.28
C ASN A 135 5.31 3.99 -2.74
N HIS A 136 6.31 3.84 -1.87
CA HIS A 136 7.73 4.02 -2.21
C HIS A 136 8.62 3.21 -1.27
N ILE A 137 9.58 2.48 -1.84
CA ILE A 137 10.54 1.63 -1.15
C ILE A 137 11.92 1.86 -1.78
N ASP A 138 12.95 2.10 -0.95
CA ASP A 138 14.37 2.11 -1.31
C ASP A 138 15.19 1.41 -0.22
N LEU A 139 15.51 0.13 -0.45
CA LEU A 139 16.18 -0.77 0.49
C LEU A 139 17.45 -1.37 -0.12
N ASP A 140 18.51 -1.47 0.67
CA ASP A 140 19.78 -2.08 0.25
C ASP A 140 19.62 -3.56 -0.14
N LYS A 141 20.30 -3.97 -1.21
CA LYS A 141 20.24 -5.35 -1.71
C LYS A 141 20.96 -6.39 -0.86
N ASN A 142 21.91 -5.98 -0.02
CA ASN A 142 22.80 -6.92 0.68
C ASN A 142 22.20 -7.41 2.01
N TYR A 143 21.04 -6.89 2.39
CA TYR A 143 20.35 -7.20 3.64
C TYR A 143 18.88 -7.47 3.37
N ASN A 144 18.26 -8.32 4.19
CA ASN A 144 16.84 -8.63 4.07
C ASN A 144 15.99 -7.36 4.05
N TRP A 145 14.92 -7.39 3.26
CA TRP A 145 14.05 -6.27 3.03
C TRP A 145 12.95 -6.26 4.08
N ARG A 146 13.20 -5.48 5.15
CA ARG A 146 12.30 -5.38 6.31
C ARG A 146 11.78 -3.96 6.50
N LEU A 147 10.50 -3.76 6.25
CA LEU A 147 9.87 -2.44 6.28
C LEU A 147 8.44 -2.57 6.78
N SER A 148 8.05 -1.72 7.72
CA SER A 148 6.66 -1.62 8.19
C SER A 148 6.20 -0.17 8.20
N VAL A 149 4.90 0.02 7.94
CA VAL A 149 4.21 1.30 8.16
C VAL A 149 2.97 1.07 9.00
N SER A 150 2.76 1.91 10.00
CA SER A 150 1.61 1.77 10.92
C SER A 150 1.19 3.13 11.49
N ALA A 151 -0.03 3.18 12.02
CA ALA A 151 -0.54 4.33 12.76
C ALA A 151 -0.74 3.95 14.23
N SER A 152 -0.44 4.88 15.13
CA SER A 152 -0.68 4.78 16.57
C SER A 152 -1.06 6.15 17.14
N ASP A 153 -1.36 6.22 18.43
CA ASP A 153 -1.73 7.46 19.14
C ASP A 153 -2.79 8.27 18.39
N ILE A 154 -3.78 7.57 17.83
CA ILE A 154 -4.84 8.21 17.03
C ILE A 154 -5.75 8.97 17.99
N ASP A 155 -5.84 10.28 17.78
CA ASP A 155 -6.82 11.13 18.42
C ASP A 155 -7.54 11.99 17.37
N LYS A 156 -8.48 12.82 17.81
CA LYS A 156 -9.27 13.65 16.91
C LYS A 156 -8.45 14.64 16.08
N ASN A 157 -7.24 15.00 16.50
CA ASN A 157 -6.39 16.01 15.85
C ASN A 157 -5.28 15.39 14.98
N GLY A 158 -5.00 14.09 15.12
CA GLY A 158 -3.94 13.44 14.35
C GLY A 158 -3.64 12.02 14.79
N PHE A 159 -2.51 11.52 14.30
CA PHE A 159 -1.96 10.21 14.67
C PHE A 159 -0.43 10.22 14.56
N THR A 160 0.24 9.29 15.23
CA THR A 160 1.66 9.03 15.05
C THR A 160 1.83 8.01 13.93
N LEU A 161 2.49 8.42 12.84
CA LEU A 161 2.85 7.58 11.72
C LEU A 161 4.23 6.97 11.96
N HIS A 162 4.32 5.64 11.81
CA HIS A 162 5.56 4.88 11.89
C HIS A 162 5.99 4.41 10.50
N ILE A 163 7.27 4.55 10.20
CA ILE A 163 7.96 3.96 9.05
C ILE A 163 9.23 3.31 9.58
N GLU A 164 9.17 2.00 9.87
CA GLU A 164 10.16 1.30 10.66
C GLU A 164 10.87 0.20 9.87
N THR A 165 12.12 -0.07 10.27
CA THR A 165 12.94 -1.17 9.78
C THR A 165 13.62 -1.82 10.97
N TRP A 166 13.92 -3.11 10.88
CA TRP A 166 14.59 -3.85 11.97
C TRP A 166 15.70 -4.76 11.45
N GLY A 167 16.47 -5.31 12.39
CA GLY A 167 17.64 -6.13 12.11
C GLY A 167 18.77 -5.32 11.48
N ASN A 168 19.39 -5.88 10.44
CA ASN A 168 20.47 -5.27 9.67
C ASN A 168 19.99 -4.53 8.40
N THR A 169 18.68 -4.34 8.25
CA THR A 169 18.10 -3.69 7.07
C THR A 169 18.64 -2.26 6.93
N VAL A 170 19.05 -1.90 5.73
CA VAL A 170 19.46 -0.54 5.39
C VAL A 170 18.37 0.10 4.53
N LEU A 171 17.69 1.09 5.11
CA LEU A 171 16.69 1.92 4.44
C LEU A 171 17.35 3.20 3.91
N TYR A 172 17.14 3.51 2.63
CA TYR A 172 17.54 4.79 2.05
C TYR A 172 16.34 5.76 2.02
N ALA A 173 15.17 5.26 1.63
CA ALA A 173 13.91 5.99 1.64
C ALA A 173 12.69 5.06 1.70
N ALA A 174 11.61 5.51 2.30
CA ALA A 174 10.28 4.93 2.15
C ALA A 174 9.22 6.03 2.23
N ARG A 175 8.08 5.82 1.58
CA ARG A 175 6.91 6.70 1.69
C ARG A 175 5.70 5.90 2.11
N ALA A 176 5.01 6.42 3.10
CA ALA A 176 3.70 5.94 3.51
C ALA A 176 2.64 6.94 3.03
N CYS A 177 1.58 6.43 2.39
CA CYS A 177 0.34 7.15 2.18
C CYS A 177 -0.65 6.75 3.29
N TRP A 178 -1.56 7.65 3.64
CA TRP A 178 -2.56 7.41 4.67
C TRP A 178 -3.93 7.98 4.29
N ILE A 179 -4.96 7.32 4.81
CA ILE A 179 -6.37 7.72 4.73
C ILE A 179 -6.92 7.72 6.15
N ALA A 180 -7.64 8.78 6.53
CA ALA A 180 -8.38 8.85 7.78
C ALA A 180 -9.85 9.19 7.50
N TYR A 181 -10.78 8.55 8.21
CA TYR A 181 -12.22 8.76 8.06
C TYR A 181 -12.96 8.54 9.40
N PRO A 182 -14.17 9.09 9.59
CA PRO A 182 -14.89 8.96 10.85
C PRO A 182 -15.10 7.49 11.24
N GLU A 183 -14.91 7.16 12.52
CA GLU A 183 -15.02 5.77 12.98
C GLU A 183 -16.41 5.16 12.75
N ASP A 184 -17.45 5.99 12.78
CA ASP A 184 -18.85 5.63 12.59
C ASP A 184 -19.32 5.78 11.13
N ARG A 185 -18.40 6.01 10.18
CA ARG A 185 -18.77 6.15 8.77
C ARG A 185 -19.43 4.85 8.28
N GLU A 186 -20.67 4.96 7.81
CA GLU A 186 -21.40 3.83 7.25
C GLU A 186 -20.78 3.34 5.93
N HIS A 187 -20.98 2.06 5.64
CA HIS A 187 -20.65 1.44 4.35
C HIS A 187 -19.17 1.55 3.95
N ILE A 188 -18.29 1.57 4.95
CA ILE A 188 -16.85 1.43 4.79
C ILE A 188 -16.33 0.51 5.90
N PHE A 189 -15.40 -0.35 5.54
CA PHE A 189 -14.68 -1.21 6.47
C PHE A 189 -13.19 -1.10 6.15
N SER A 190 -12.35 -1.04 7.17
CA SER A 190 -10.90 -1.11 6.98
C SER A 190 -10.25 -1.99 8.02
N THR A 191 -9.22 -2.72 7.61
CA THR A 191 -8.43 -3.56 8.51
C THR A 191 -6.99 -3.69 8.01
N SER A 192 -6.12 -4.21 8.88
CA SER A 192 -4.77 -4.63 8.54
C SER A 192 -4.63 -6.12 8.80
N VAL A 193 -4.01 -6.84 7.86
CA VAL A 193 -3.71 -8.27 8.00
C VAL A 193 -2.22 -8.47 7.85
N ASN A 194 -1.61 -9.25 8.74
CA ASN A 194 -0.23 -9.70 8.61
C ASN A 194 -0.17 -11.22 8.60
N THR A 195 0.70 -11.82 7.79
CA THR A 195 0.87 -13.28 7.73
C THR A 195 1.34 -13.88 9.06
N MET A 196 1.99 -13.08 9.92
CA MET A 196 2.34 -13.49 11.29
C MET A 196 1.13 -13.72 12.18
N ASP A 197 0.00 -13.07 11.90
CA ASP A 197 -1.26 -13.25 12.65
C ASP A 197 -2.01 -14.52 12.21
N LEU A 198 -1.64 -15.09 11.06
CA LEU A 198 -2.31 -16.24 10.46
C LEU A 198 -1.74 -17.55 10.98
N GLU A 199 -0.41 -17.62 11.09
CA GLU A 199 0.30 -18.83 11.50
C GLU A 199 1.48 -18.50 12.41
N PRO A 200 1.33 -18.70 13.74
CA PRO A 200 2.43 -18.55 14.69
C PRO A 200 3.60 -19.48 14.31
N GLY A 201 4.67 -18.91 13.76
CA GLY A 201 5.84 -19.65 13.28
C GLY A 201 6.11 -19.59 11.78
N SER A 202 5.31 -18.86 10.99
CA SER A 202 5.57 -18.61 9.56
C SER A 202 7.00 -18.10 9.30
N VAL A 203 7.52 -17.25 10.20
CA VAL A 203 8.93 -16.78 10.17
C VAL A 203 9.96 -17.92 10.20
N THR A 204 9.64 -19.06 10.83
CA THR A 204 10.52 -20.24 10.94
C THR A 204 10.29 -21.28 9.83
N LYS A 205 9.15 -21.22 9.14
CA LYS A 205 8.79 -22.07 7.99
C LYS A 205 8.07 -21.22 6.94
N PRO A 206 8.82 -20.42 6.16
CA PRO A 206 8.26 -19.58 5.12
C PRO A 206 7.39 -20.37 4.14
N GLN A 207 6.23 -19.80 3.79
CA GLN A 207 5.30 -20.37 2.82
C GLN A 207 4.98 -19.35 1.73
N HIS A 208 4.61 -19.86 0.56
CA HIS A 208 4.25 -19.01 -0.57
C HIS A 208 2.79 -18.55 -0.55
N LYS A 209 1.89 -19.31 0.06
CA LYS A 209 0.46 -19.07 -0.01
C LYS A 209 -0.08 -18.79 1.38
N HIS A 210 -0.69 -17.62 1.56
CA HIS A 210 -1.36 -17.26 2.80
C HIS A 210 -2.73 -16.69 2.48
N SER A 211 -3.76 -17.20 3.15
CA SER A 211 -5.11 -16.67 3.01
C SER A 211 -5.79 -16.49 4.37
N ARG A 212 -6.74 -15.56 4.43
CA ARG A 212 -7.55 -15.28 5.62
C ARG A 212 -8.96 -14.84 5.24
N ASP A 213 -9.96 -15.49 5.81
CA ASP A 213 -11.33 -14.98 5.79
C ASP A 213 -11.45 -13.73 6.65
N ILE A 214 -12.04 -12.67 6.09
CA ILE A 214 -12.32 -11.41 6.77
C ILE A 214 -13.82 -11.19 6.76
N THR A 215 -14.40 -10.98 7.94
CA THR A 215 -15.79 -10.55 8.10
C THR A 215 -15.82 -9.04 8.24
N PHE A 216 -16.81 -8.36 7.66
CA PHE A 216 -16.99 -6.91 7.81
C PHE A 216 -17.67 -6.51 9.13
N ASP A 217 -17.68 -7.42 10.10
CA ASP A 217 -18.29 -7.28 11.42
C ASP A 217 -19.72 -6.71 11.34
N THR A 218 -19.92 -5.51 11.90
CA THR A 218 -21.21 -4.81 11.95
C THR A 218 -21.46 -3.92 10.73
N VAL A 219 -20.50 -3.80 9.80
CA VAL A 219 -20.65 -2.96 8.60
C VAL A 219 -21.54 -3.68 7.59
N GLY A 220 -22.72 -3.13 7.37
CA GLY A 220 -23.66 -3.64 6.37
C GLY A 220 -23.40 -3.03 4.99
N PHE A 221 -23.08 -3.85 4.00
CA PHE A 221 -23.05 -3.44 2.59
C PHE A 221 -24.32 -3.89 1.86
N TRP A 222 -24.96 -3.01 1.07
CA TRP A 222 -26.17 -3.38 0.31
C TRP A 222 -25.86 -4.10 -1.02
N LYS A 223 -24.62 -4.03 -1.48
CA LYS A 223 -24.04 -4.73 -2.65
C LYS A 223 -22.61 -5.15 -2.32
N ASP A 224 -22.01 -6.03 -3.12
CA ASP A 224 -20.62 -6.42 -2.90
C ASP A 224 -19.70 -5.18 -3.03
N PRO A 225 -18.84 -4.89 -2.03
CA PRO A 225 -18.02 -3.70 -2.02
C PRO A 225 -16.86 -3.75 -3.01
N SER A 226 -16.39 -2.58 -3.42
CA SER A 226 -15.05 -2.44 -3.99
C SER A 226 -14.02 -2.53 -2.88
N VAL A 227 -12.86 -3.14 -3.14
CA VAL A 227 -11.83 -3.37 -2.12
C VAL A 227 -10.49 -2.85 -2.60
N PHE A 228 -9.97 -1.85 -1.89
CA PHE A 228 -8.60 -1.39 -2.03
C PHE A 228 -7.68 -2.23 -1.13
N VAL A 229 -6.51 -2.61 -1.66
CA VAL A 229 -5.48 -3.39 -0.97
C VAL A 229 -4.12 -2.76 -1.28
N ALA A 230 -3.30 -2.57 -0.27
CA ALA A 230 -1.92 -2.11 -0.44
C ALA A 230 -1.02 -2.64 0.67
N LEU A 231 0.26 -2.88 0.35
CA LEU A 231 1.26 -3.38 1.27
C LEU A 231 1.49 -2.38 2.42
N ASN A 232 1.62 -2.88 3.64
CA ASN A 232 2.03 -2.09 4.80
C ASN A 232 3.15 -2.75 5.63
N PHE A 233 3.55 -3.97 5.30
CA PHE A 233 4.61 -4.69 5.99
C PHE A 233 5.32 -5.66 5.03
N LEU A 234 6.65 -5.73 5.12
CA LEU A 234 7.52 -6.67 4.40
C LEU A 234 8.60 -7.20 5.34
N ASP A 235 8.85 -8.50 5.30
CA ASP A 235 10.05 -9.19 5.81
C ASP A 235 10.44 -10.28 4.80
N VAL A 236 11.40 -9.98 3.93
CA VAL A 236 11.78 -10.83 2.79
C VAL A 236 13.29 -11.02 2.76
N ASP A 237 13.76 -12.25 2.51
CA ASP A 237 15.19 -12.52 2.31
C ASP A 237 15.72 -11.87 1.02
N CYS A 238 16.96 -11.39 1.04
CA CYS A 238 17.55 -10.67 -0.10
C CYS A 238 18.27 -11.57 -1.13
N LYS A 239 18.27 -12.90 -0.97
CA LYS A 239 19.00 -13.83 -1.87
C LYS A 239 18.22 -14.21 -3.12
N ALA A 240 16.93 -13.92 -3.18
CA ALA A 240 16.03 -14.12 -4.31
C ALA A 240 15.33 -12.80 -4.65
N ASN A 241 14.65 -12.71 -5.79
CA ASN A 241 13.89 -11.52 -6.17
C ASN A 241 12.81 -11.22 -5.14
N LEU A 242 12.46 -9.93 -4.98
CA LEU A 242 11.28 -9.55 -4.19
C LEU A 242 10.05 -9.87 -5.03
N ARG A 243 9.32 -10.91 -4.64
CA ARG A 243 8.10 -11.33 -5.31
C ARG A 243 6.94 -11.45 -4.33
N ILE A 244 5.95 -10.58 -4.47
CA ILE A 244 4.77 -10.54 -3.62
C ILE A 244 3.54 -10.10 -4.40
N ASP A 245 2.41 -10.75 -4.15
CA ASP A 245 1.10 -10.38 -4.65
C ASP A 245 0.11 -10.36 -3.48
N SER A 246 -0.50 -9.21 -3.26
CA SER A 246 -1.56 -9.00 -2.29
C SER A 246 -2.86 -8.69 -3.00
N TYR A 247 -3.87 -9.51 -2.75
CA TYR A 247 -5.18 -9.38 -3.40
C TYR A 247 -6.30 -9.92 -2.53
N VAL A 248 -7.53 -9.68 -2.94
CA VAL A 248 -8.72 -10.28 -2.33
C VAL A 248 -9.55 -11.00 -3.38
N ASP A 249 -10.23 -12.06 -2.98
CA ASP A 249 -11.29 -12.70 -3.75
C ASP A 249 -12.47 -13.04 -2.84
N GLY A 250 -13.49 -13.70 -3.39
CA GLY A 250 -14.68 -14.09 -2.63
C GLY A 250 -15.41 -12.92 -1.97
N VAL A 251 -15.33 -11.72 -2.55
CA VAL A 251 -15.94 -10.51 -1.96
C VAL A 251 -17.46 -10.64 -2.01
N THR A 252 -18.07 -10.54 -0.84
CA THR A 252 -19.52 -10.54 -0.62
C THR A 252 -19.91 -9.34 0.23
N LYS A 253 -21.20 -9.13 0.45
CA LYS A 253 -21.71 -8.10 1.38
C LYS A 253 -21.24 -8.23 2.83
N THR A 254 -20.75 -9.40 3.24
CA THR A 254 -20.44 -9.73 4.64
C THR A 254 -18.96 -10.00 4.89
N GLY A 255 -18.16 -10.15 3.84
CA GLY A 255 -16.75 -10.47 3.99
C GLY A 255 -16.04 -10.71 2.66
N LEU A 256 -14.76 -11.09 2.78
CA LEU A 256 -13.86 -11.39 1.67
C LEU A 256 -12.78 -12.38 2.13
N VAL A 257 -12.02 -12.92 1.18
CA VAL A 257 -10.80 -13.68 1.48
C VAL A 257 -9.60 -12.85 1.04
N CYS A 258 -8.70 -12.57 1.98
CA CYS A 258 -7.45 -11.86 1.72
C CYS A 258 -6.33 -12.87 1.42
N HIS A 259 -5.50 -12.58 0.43
CA HIS A 259 -4.33 -13.37 0.06
C HIS A 259 -3.06 -12.52 0.09
N ILE A 260 -1.97 -13.10 0.62
CA ILE A 260 -0.63 -12.49 0.63
C ILE A 260 0.37 -13.57 0.20
N ASP A 261 0.68 -13.56 -1.09
CA ASP A 261 1.38 -14.64 -1.75
C ASP A 261 2.78 -14.23 -2.22
N SER A 262 3.71 -15.16 -2.20
CA SER A 262 4.99 -15.10 -2.91
C SER A 262 5.12 -16.31 -3.86
N TRP A 263 6.21 -16.38 -4.62
CA TRP A 263 6.47 -17.51 -5.53
C TRP A 263 7.96 -17.69 -5.83
N ASP A 264 8.26 -18.75 -6.58
CA ASP A 264 9.61 -19.19 -6.97
C ASP A 264 10.55 -19.38 -5.78
N ASP A 265 11.75 -18.80 -5.83
CA ASP A 265 12.79 -18.90 -4.82
C ASP A 265 12.70 -17.83 -3.72
N THR A 266 11.61 -17.04 -3.72
CA THR A 266 11.39 -15.97 -2.74
C THR A 266 11.16 -16.54 -1.35
N VAL A 267 11.95 -16.11 -0.38
CA VAL A 267 11.72 -16.45 1.04
C VAL A 267 11.00 -15.29 1.72
N LEU A 268 9.68 -15.43 1.83
CA LEU A 268 8.79 -14.49 2.53
C LEU A 268 8.65 -14.88 4.01
N TYR A 269 9.33 -14.18 4.91
CA TYR A 269 9.19 -14.42 6.35
C TYR A 269 7.87 -13.89 6.90
N ALA A 270 7.48 -12.70 6.43
CA ALA A 270 6.20 -12.10 6.73
C ALA A 270 5.85 -10.98 5.74
N ALA A 271 4.56 -10.75 5.54
CA ALA A 271 4.06 -9.56 4.86
C ALA A 271 2.72 -9.13 5.45
N GLY A 272 2.34 -7.89 5.20
CA GLY A 272 1.08 -7.35 5.64
C GLY A 272 0.49 -6.36 4.66
N VAL A 273 -0.82 -6.23 4.74
CA VAL A 273 -1.64 -5.39 3.86
C VAL A 273 -2.63 -4.56 4.67
N SER A 274 -2.89 -3.36 4.17
CA SER A 274 -4.06 -2.57 4.53
C SER A 274 -5.17 -2.80 3.52
N ILE A 275 -6.39 -2.98 4.02
CA ILE A 275 -7.59 -3.25 3.24
C ILE A 275 -8.64 -2.17 3.54
N ILE A 276 -9.29 -1.66 2.50
CA ILE A 276 -10.48 -0.79 2.62
C ILE A 276 -11.57 -1.31 1.69
N ALA A 277 -12.67 -1.79 2.25
CA ALA A 277 -13.89 -2.16 1.53
C ALA A 277 -14.92 -1.01 1.60
N PHE A 278 -15.52 -0.64 0.47
CA PHE A 278 -16.41 0.52 0.37
C PHE A 278 -17.43 0.39 -0.77
N ILE A 279 -18.53 1.14 -0.71
CA ILE A 279 -19.56 1.23 -1.77
C ILE A 279 -19.98 2.64 -2.13
#